data_AF-T1AEA0-F1
#
_entry.id   AF-T1AEA0-F1
#
_cell.length_a   1.000
_cell.length_b   1.000
_cell.length_c   1.000
_cell.angle_alpha   90.00
_cell.angle_beta   90.00
_cell.angle_gamma   90.00
#
_symmetry.space_group_name_H-M   'P 1'
#
loop_
_entity.id
_entity.type
_entity.pdbx_description
1 polymer ?
#
loop_
_entity_poly.entity_id
_entity_poly.type
_entity_poly.pdbx_seq_one_letter_code
_entity_poly.pdbx_strand_id
1 'polypeptide(L)'
;KIRYPYRDKRFFPLMWPAQAMGLEAKRIVLPMGRGRPSLIFRRPAWLLGKCACKVVWNGIYNELHISLDEADAEPASPEETEQHATVDLGQIHQAAVVTNAGEALVVSGRGIRSIK
;
A
#
# COMPACT_ATOMS: atom_id res chain seq x y z
N LYS A 1 16.92 26.13 -0.42
CA LYS A 1 16.33 26.09 0.94
C LYS A 1 14.99 25.36 0.83
N ILE A 2 14.89 24.13 1.34
CA ILE A 2 13.64 23.34 1.28
C ILE A 2 12.59 24.07 2.13
N ARG A 3 11.52 24.55 1.51
CA ARG A 3 10.42 25.25 2.18
C ARG A 3 9.38 24.19 2.54
N TYR A 4 9.27 23.85 3.82
CA TYR A 4 8.25 22.91 4.29
C TYR A 4 6.84 23.42 3.94
N PRO A 5 5.88 22.52 3.69
CA PRO A 5 4.51 22.91 3.36
C PRO A 5 3.95 23.87 4.43
N TYR A 6 3.49 25.05 4.02
CA TYR A 6 3.09 26.13 4.94
C TYR A 6 1.59 26.14 5.29
N ARG A 7 0.78 25.27 4.66
CA ARG A 7 -0.66 25.21 4.87
C ARG A 7 -1.01 24.10 5.85
N ASP A 8 -1.86 24.41 6.81
CA ASP A 8 -2.44 23.43 7.72
C ASP A 8 -3.22 22.38 6.93
N LYS A 9 -2.97 21.10 7.23
CA LYS A 9 -3.75 20.01 6.65
C LYS A 9 -5.13 20.02 7.29
N ARG A 10 -6.16 20.34 6.49
CA ARG A 10 -7.58 20.28 6.90
C ARG A 10 -7.96 18.93 7.52
N PHE A 11 -7.32 17.86 7.06
CA PHE A 11 -7.47 16.52 7.62
C PHE A 11 -6.09 15.97 7.95
N PHE A 12 -5.90 15.59 9.20
CA PHE A 12 -4.72 14.85 9.65
C PHE A 12 -5.17 13.47 10.11
N PRO A 13 -4.58 12.38 9.58
CA PRO A 13 -4.99 11.04 9.97
C PRO A 13 -4.59 10.79 11.43
N LEU A 14 -5.49 10.18 12.19
CA LEU A 14 -5.13 9.61 13.49
C LEU A 14 -4.33 8.33 13.22
N MET A 15 -3.20 8.18 13.88
CA MET A 15 -2.27 7.08 13.63
C MET A 15 -1.84 6.44 14.95
N TRP A 16 -1.72 5.11 14.92
CA TRP A 16 -1.20 4.31 16.01
C TRP A 16 -0.09 3.41 15.49
N PRO A 17 1.14 3.51 16.03
CA PRO A 17 2.14 2.49 15.77
C PRO A 17 1.68 1.15 16.36
N ALA A 18 2.22 0.03 15.87
CA ALA A 18 1.82 -1.32 16.30
C ALA A 18 1.82 -1.50 17.83
N GLN A 19 2.81 -0.92 18.52
CA GLN A 19 2.91 -0.96 19.98
C GLN A 19 1.71 -0.32 20.71
N ALA A 20 1.09 0.70 20.13
CA ALA A 20 -0.02 1.45 20.72
C ALA A 20 -1.39 0.81 20.43
N MET A 21 -1.45 -0.13 19.48
CA MET A 21 -2.66 -0.88 19.19
C MET A 21 -2.92 -1.93 20.28
N GLY A 22 -4.10 -1.89 20.87
CA GLY A 22 -4.63 -2.99 21.69
C GLY A 22 -5.25 -4.06 20.79
N LEU A 23 -4.77 -5.30 20.91
CA LEU A 23 -5.35 -6.45 20.22
C LEU A 23 -5.94 -7.41 21.24
N GLU A 24 -7.27 -7.54 21.25
CA GLU A 24 -8.01 -8.47 22.09
C GLU A 24 -8.49 -9.68 21.26
N ALA A 25 -9.16 -10.64 21.91
CA ALA A 25 -9.71 -11.82 21.24
C ALA A 25 -10.72 -11.48 20.13
N LYS A 26 -11.59 -10.48 20.34
CA LYS A 26 -12.68 -10.12 19.40
C LYS A 26 -12.62 -8.67 18.91
N ARG A 27 -11.69 -7.87 19.42
CA ARG A 27 -11.68 -6.42 19.23
C ARG A 27 -10.28 -5.86 19.03
N ILE A 28 -10.22 -4.74 18.34
CA ILE A 28 -9.08 -3.83 18.25
C ILE A 28 -9.42 -2.60 19.10
N VAL A 29 -8.48 -2.14 19.91
CA VAL A 29 -8.63 -0.98 20.79
C VAL A 29 -7.55 0.04 20.44
N LEU A 30 -7.97 1.23 20.00
CA LEU A 30 -7.08 2.32 19.60
C LEU A 30 -7.16 3.48 20.60
N PRO A 31 -6.15 3.67 21.46
CA PRO A 31 -6.21 4.65 22.54
C PRO A 31 -6.11 6.10 22.02
N MET A 32 -6.99 6.97 22.51
CA MET A 32 -7.06 8.38 22.08
C MET A 32 -6.30 9.35 23.00
N GLY A 33 -5.48 8.83 23.91
CA GLY A 33 -4.82 9.59 24.97
C GLY A 33 -5.59 9.62 26.29
N ARG A 34 -4.97 10.17 27.34
CA ARG A 34 -5.52 10.17 28.71
C ARG A 34 -6.90 10.86 28.76
N GLY A 35 -7.85 10.20 29.42
CA GLY A 35 -9.20 10.74 29.64
C GLY A 35 -10.12 10.72 28.42
N ARG A 36 -9.69 10.12 27.30
CA ARG A 36 -10.50 10.01 26.08
C ARG A 36 -10.87 8.54 25.82
N PRO A 37 -12.13 8.25 25.42
CA PRO A 37 -12.53 6.90 25.06
C PRO A 37 -11.70 6.42 23.86
N SER A 38 -11.33 5.14 23.89
CA SER A 38 -10.65 4.50 22.77
C SER A 38 -11.61 4.26 21.62
N LEU A 39 -11.10 4.22 20.39
CA LEU A 39 -11.86 3.70 19.26
C LEU A 39 -11.81 2.17 19.30
N ILE A 40 -12.97 1.53 19.22
CA ILE A 40 -13.10 0.07 19.34
C ILE A 40 -13.68 -0.48 18.05
N PHE A 41 -12.96 -1.41 17.42
CA PHE A 41 -13.39 -2.07 16.19
C PHE A 41 -13.46 -3.58 16.40
N ARG A 42 -14.29 -4.28 15.63
CA ARG A 42 -14.27 -5.74 15.60
C ARG A 42 -12.95 -6.21 15.02
N ARG A 43 -12.29 -7.17 15.67
CA ARG A 43 -11.08 -7.80 15.14
C ARG A 43 -11.45 -8.69 13.95
N PRO A 44 -10.87 -8.47 12.76
CA PRO A 44 -11.03 -9.40 11.65
C PRO A 44 -10.25 -10.68 11.91
N ALA A 45 -10.75 -11.82 11.43
CA ALA A 45 -10.19 -13.14 11.73
C ALA A 45 -8.74 -13.31 11.23
N TRP A 46 -8.38 -12.65 10.13
CA TRP A 46 -7.04 -12.68 9.53
C TRP A 46 -6.00 -11.89 10.33
N LEU A 47 -6.41 -11.01 11.25
CA LEU A 47 -5.47 -10.18 12.00
C LEU A 47 -4.93 -10.95 13.19
N LEU A 48 -3.74 -11.51 13.06
CA LEU A 48 -3.13 -12.38 14.06
C LEU A 48 -2.32 -11.61 15.11
N GLY A 49 -1.66 -10.53 14.69
CA GLY A 49 -0.76 -9.72 15.52
C GLY A 49 -1.15 -8.25 15.58
N LYS A 50 -0.45 -7.50 16.45
CA LYS A 50 -0.57 -6.04 16.49
C LYS A 50 0.07 -5.46 15.24
N CYS A 51 -0.52 -4.38 14.74
CA CYS A 51 -0.14 -3.74 13.49
C CYS A 51 -0.26 -2.22 13.62
N ALA A 52 0.52 -1.47 12.83
CA ALA A 52 0.28 -0.05 12.73
C ALA A 52 -1.05 0.20 12.02
N CYS A 53 -1.80 1.21 12.46
CA CYS A 53 -3.07 1.55 11.85
C CYS A 53 -3.29 3.06 11.79
N LYS A 54 -4.11 3.49 10.84
CA LYS A 54 -4.52 4.89 10.70
C LYS A 54 -5.98 5.00 10.30
N VAL A 55 -6.64 6.07 10.76
CA VAL A 55 -7.97 6.44 10.28
C VAL A 55 -7.83 7.53 9.23
N VAL A 56 -8.41 7.29 8.05
CA VAL A 56 -8.30 8.17 6.87
C VAL A 56 -9.70 8.53 6.37
N TRP A 57 -9.88 9.79 5.98
CA TRP A 57 -11.08 10.23 5.26
C TRP A 57 -10.91 10.00 3.76
N ASN A 58 -11.80 9.23 3.14
CA ASN A 58 -11.74 8.93 1.69
C ASN A 58 -12.55 9.90 0.82
N GLY A 59 -13.23 10.88 1.41
CA GLY A 59 -14.17 11.78 0.71
C GLY A 59 -15.65 11.53 1.04
N ILE A 60 -15.99 10.35 1.56
CA ILE A 60 -17.37 9.91 1.83
C ILE A 60 -17.53 9.40 3.27
N TYR A 61 -16.57 8.60 3.75
CA TYR A 61 -16.55 8.05 5.11
C TYR A 61 -15.11 7.89 5.63
N ASN A 62 -15.01 7.55 6.93
CA ASN A 62 -13.74 7.23 7.55
C ASN A 62 -13.41 5.75 7.34
N GLU A 63 -12.18 5.47 6.95
CA GLU A 63 -11.63 4.13 6.77
C GLU A 63 -10.56 3.84 7.83
N LEU A 64 -10.54 2.61 8.34
CA LEU A 64 -9.43 2.09 9.14
C LEU A 64 -8.46 1.37 8.21
N HIS A 65 -7.27 1.93 8.00
CA HIS A 65 -6.19 1.26 7.27
C HIS A 65 -5.28 0.55 8.27
N ILE A 66 -4.94 -0.70 7.98
CA ILE A 66 -4.04 -1.54 8.77
C ILE A 66 -2.83 -1.88 7.90
N SER A 67 -1.63 -1.62 8.41
CA SER A 67 -0.37 -1.99 7.78
C SER A 67 0.07 -3.36 8.26
N LEU A 68 0.15 -4.31 7.34
CA LEU A 68 0.68 -5.64 7.60
C LEU A 68 2.11 -5.70 7.09
N ASP A 69 2.97 -6.33 7.88
CA ASP A 69 4.25 -6.78 7.36
C ASP A 69 3.94 -7.95 6.44
N GLU A 70 4.09 -7.73 5.14
CA GLU A 70 4.25 -8.85 4.23
C GLU A 70 5.60 -9.46 4.59
N ALA A 71 5.63 -10.78 4.84
CA ALA A 71 6.92 -11.44 4.92
C ALA A 71 7.59 -11.12 3.59
N ASP A 72 8.68 -10.35 3.63
CA ASP A 72 9.51 -10.15 2.45
C ASP A 72 9.72 -11.55 1.90
N ALA A 73 9.11 -11.84 0.75
CA ALA A 73 9.67 -12.88 -0.08
C ALA A 73 11.08 -12.33 -0.30
N GLU A 74 12.06 -12.91 0.40
CA GLU A 74 13.49 -12.68 0.15
C GLU A 74 13.56 -12.50 -1.36
N PRO A 75 13.86 -11.27 -1.85
CA PRO A 75 13.77 -10.98 -3.27
C PRO A 75 14.58 -12.08 -3.88
N ALA A 76 13.93 -12.97 -4.65
CA ALA A 76 14.55 -14.20 -5.10
C ALA A 76 15.92 -13.77 -5.58
N SER A 77 16.98 -14.20 -4.86
CA SER A 77 18.34 -13.79 -5.20
C SER A 77 18.39 -14.00 -6.69
N PRO A 78 18.67 -12.98 -7.53
CA PRO A 78 18.58 -13.17 -8.96
C PRO A 78 19.48 -14.34 -9.25
N GLU A 79 18.89 -15.53 -9.40
CA GLU A 79 19.56 -16.64 -10.01
C GLU A 79 19.99 -16.03 -11.33
N GLU A 80 21.23 -16.26 -11.73
CA GLU A 80 21.68 -15.88 -13.07
C GLU A 80 20.82 -16.69 -14.05
N THR A 81 19.61 -16.22 -14.30
CA THR A 81 18.74 -16.78 -15.29
C THR A 81 19.36 -16.36 -16.59
N GLU A 82 19.74 -17.33 -17.41
CA GLU A 82 20.26 -17.03 -18.75
C GLU A 82 19.25 -16.21 -19.57
N GLN A 83 17.97 -16.23 -19.20
CA GLN A 83 16.89 -15.47 -19.81
C GLN A 83 16.83 -14.05 -19.27
N HIS A 84 16.89 -13.08 -20.18
CA HIS A 84 16.73 -11.67 -19.90
C HIS A 84 15.60 -11.12 -20.77
N ALA A 85 14.72 -10.29 -20.19
CA ALA A 85 13.75 -9.51 -20.92
C ALA A 85 14.03 -8.02 -20.70
N THR A 86 14.21 -7.27 -21.78
CA THR A 86 14.28 -5.80 -21.74
C THR A 86 12.92 -5.22 -22.06
N VAL A 87 12.52 -4.20 -21.30
CA VAL A 87 11.21 -3.57 -21.43
C VAL A 87 11.41 -2.09 -21.72
N ASP A 88 10.87 -1.61 -22.85
CA ASP A 88 10.73 -0.19 -23.15
C ASP A 88 9.28 0.25 -22.93
N LEU A 89 9.11 1.30 -22.13
CA LEU A 89 7.80 1.85 -21.79
C LEU A 89 7.52 3.06 -22.67
N GLY A 90 6.40 3.04 -23.38
CA GLY A 90 6.05 4.06 -24.35
C GLY A 90 4.66 4.67 -24.18
N GLN A 91 4.45 5.80 -24.84
CA GLN A 91 3.14 6.47 -24.86
C GLN A 91 2.13 5.74 -25.77
N ILE A 92 2.58 5.19 -26.89
CA ILE A 92 1.73 4.49 -27.87
C ILE A 92 1.60 3.01 -27.49
N HIS A 93 2.74 2.33 -27.34
CA HIS A 93 2.86 0.98 -26.83
C HIS A 93 3.22 1.07 -25.36
N GLN A 94 2.40 0.50 -24.47
CA GLN A 94 2.62 0.59 -23.03
C GLN A 94 3.90 -0.14 -22.63
N ALA A 95 4.17 -1.27 -23.27
CA ALA A 95 5.41 -2.00 -23.14
C ALA A 95 5.78 -2.63 -24.49
N ALA A 96 7.03 -2.48 -24.89
CA ALA A 96 7.69 -3.32 -25.87
C ALA A 96 8.71 -4.18 -25.12
N VAL A 97 8.59 -5.50 -25.24
CA VAL A 97 9.41 -6.47 -24.51
C VAL A 97 10.18 -7.30 -25.51
N VAL A 98 11.48 -7.44 -25.31
CA VAL A 98 12.34 -8.32 -26.11
C VAL A 98 13.16 -9.20 -25.18
N THR A 99 13.24 -10.50 -25.47
CA THR A 99 14.12 -11.43 -24.76
C THR A 99 15.47 -11.55 -25.45
N ASN A 100 16.50 -11.96 -24.72
CA ASN A 100 17.80 -12.31 -25.32
C ASN A 100 17.76 -13.56 -26.22
N ALA A 101 16.66 -14.32 -26.23
CA ALA A 101 16.38 -15.40 -27.17
C ALA A 101 15.73 -14.93 -28.48
N GLY A 102 15.46 -13.63 -28.62
CA GLY A 102 14.86 -13.04 -29.83
C GLY A 102 13.33 -13.09 -29.86
N GLU A 103 12.67 -13.45 -28.75
CA GLU A 103 11.21 -13.39 -28.63
C GLU A 103 10.78 -11.94 -28.35
N ALA A 104 9.62 -11.53 -28.87
CA ALA A 104 9.12 -10.18 -28.72
C ALA A 104 7.62 -10.14 -28.41
N LEU A 105 7.22 -9.20 -27.54
CA LEU A 105 5.83 -8.90 -27.20
C LEU A 105 5.62 -7.39 -27.21
N VAL A 106 4.54 -6.95 -27.86
CA VAL A 106 4.13 -5.53 -27.86
C VAL A 106 2.75 -5.41 -27.21
N VAL A 107 2.69 -4.72 -26.07
CA VAL A 107 1.45 -4.41 -25.36
C VAL A 107 0.92 -3.05 -25.83
N SER A 108 -0.12 -3.07 -26.66
CA SER A 108 -0.76 -1.84 -27.16
C SER A 108 -1.75 -1.27 -26.14
N GLY A 109 -1.58 0.00 -25.78
CA GLY A 109 -2.50 0.72 -24.88
C GLY A 109 -3.79 1.21 -25.56
N ARG A 110 -4.04 0.86 -26.84
CA ARG A 110 -5.18 1.39 -27.60
C ARG A 110 -6.52 1.12 -26.93
N GLY A 111 -6.70 -0.07 -26.35
CA GLY A 111 -7.92 -0.44 -25.63
C GLY A 111 -8.17 0.44 -24.41
N ILE A 112 -7.17 0.60 -23.54
CA ILE A 112 -7.27 1.45 -22.35
C ILE A 112 -7.54 2.91 -22.73
N ARG A 113 -6.86 3.45 -23.74
CA ARG A 113 -7.10 4.82 -24.23
C ARG A 113 -8.48 5.03 -24.86
N SER A 114 -9.19 3.97 -25.20
CA SER A 114 -10.54 4.06 -25.76
C SER A 114 -11.64 4.12 -24.70
N ILE A 115 -11.31 3.79 -23.44
CA ILE A 115 -12.22 3.90 -22.31
C ILE A 115 -12.08 5.31 -21.72
N LYS A 116 -13.21 6.03 -21.64
CA LYS A 116 -13.32 7.37 -21.03
C LYS A 116 -13.91 7.28 -19.64
#